data_AF-A0A937YY55-F1
#
_entry.id   AF-A0A937YY55-F1
#
_cell.length_a   1.000
_cell.length_b   1.000
_cell.length_c   1.000
_cell.angle_alpha   90.00
_cell.angle_beta   90.00
_cell.angle_gamma   90.00
#
_symmetry.space_group_name_H-M   'P 1'
#
loop_
_entity.id
_entity.type
_entity.pdbx_description
1 polymer ?
#
loop_
_entity_poly.entity_id
_entity_poly.type
_entity_poly.pdbx_seq_one_letter_code
_entity_poly.pdbx_strand_id
1 'polypeptide(L)'
;MLPIMPALLNATVAVPAAGDPLVLFVAMDGNDAWSGQLEAPGDGDGPFATLARAARAVAEARAAGDGQDRAIRVFVRGGCYALDAPLVLTAAHSGTAEHPTTFAAYRDEHPEISGGRAITGWEQGELNGHAVWAAALPEVQAGGWNFRQLWVNGERRERPRFPKEGFYWFTGFGDQPADAPWNEGGRQMKVVPGAVDPGWRNLPDVEIVAFTRWIDCRLPIERLEGDLVTFTKPSVFKLEDTKQGGPARYWVENVAEALDRP
;
A
#
# COMPACT_ATOMS: atom_id res chain seq x y z
N MET A 1 -74.29 -19.96 -19.31
CA MET A 1 -72.92 -20.43 -19.61
C MET A 1 -72.04 -19.87 -18.49
N LEU A 2 -71.56 -20.72 -17.57
CA LEU A 2 -70.83 -20.31 -16.35
C LEU A 2 -69.48 -19.66 -16.70
N PRO A 3 -69.01 -18.63 -15.97
CA PRO A 3 -67.64 -18.16 -16.08
C PRO A 3 -66.69 -19.11 -15.33
N ILE A 4 -65.60 -19.48 -16.00
CA ILE A 4 -64.52 -20.30 -15.45
C ILE A 4 -63.64 -19.37 -14.59
N MET A 5 -63.57 -19.60 -13.27
CA MET A 5 -62.57 -18.96 -12.42
C MET A 5 -61.21 -19.65 -12.59
N PRO A 6 -60.11 -18.92 -12.84
CA PRO A 6 -58.79 -19.50 -12.81
C PRO A 6 -58.39 -19.80 -11.35
N ALA A 7 -58.03 -21.05 -11.08
CA ALA A 7 -57.43 -21.44 -9.82
C ALA A 7 -55.97 -20.92 -9.79
N LEU A 8 -55.71 -19.95 -8.90
CA LEU A 8 -54.36 -19.52 -8.57
C LEU A 8 -53.68 -20.63 -7.75
N LEU A 9 -52.77 -21.35 -8.41
CA LEU A 9 -51.86 -22.28 -7.75
C LEU A 9 -50.78 -21.46 -7.04
N ASN A 10 -50.95 -21.22 -5.73
CA ASN A 10 -49.89 -20.68 -4.90
C ASN A 10 -48.80 -21.74 -4.73
N ALA A 11 -47.77 -21.67 -5.58
CA ALA A 11 -46.54 -22.40 -5.35
C ALA A 11 -45.78 -21.72 -4.21
N THR A 12 -45.90 -22.27 -2.99
CA THR A 12 -45.03 -21.90 -1.88
C THR A 12 -43.61 -22.33 -2.24
N VAL A 13 -42.77 -21.38 -2.64
CA VAL A 13 -41.32 -21.62 -2.72
C VAL A 13 -40.85 -21.79 -1.28
N ALA A 14 -40.59 -23.03 -0.87
CA ALA A 14 -39.90 -23.30 0.37
C ALA A 14 -38.49 -22.73 0.22
N VAL A 15 -38.19 -21.67 0.96
CA VAL A 15 -36.81 -21.22 1.15
C VAL A 15 -36.14 -22.32 1.98
N PRO A 16 -35.12 -23.03 1.46
CA PRO A 16 -34.39 -24.00 2.28
C PRO A 16 -33.85 -23.28 3.51
N ALA A 17 -33.98 -23.89 4.69
CA ALA A 17 -33.35 -23.37 5.90
C ALA A 17 -31.85 -23.27 5.64
N ALA A 18 -31.28 -22.06 5.77
CA ALA A 18 -29.85 -21.85 5.60
C ALA A 18 -29.10 -22.74 6.61
N GLY A 19 -28.14 -23.53 6.14
CA GLY A 19 -27.29 -24.32 7.02
C GLY A 19 -26.51 -23.40 7.99
N ASP A 20 -26.24 -23.89 9.20
CA ASP A 20 -25.45 -23.14 10.18
C ASP A 20 -24.14 -22.67 9.56
N PRO A 21 -23.72 -21.40 9.71
CA PRO A 21 -22.50 -20.91 9.07
C PRO A 21 -21.26 -21.73 9.43
N LEU A 22 -20.35 -21.94 8.48
CA LEU A 22 -19.02 -22.48 8.76
C LEU A 22 -18.19 -21.35 9.35
N VAL A 23 -17.82 -21.46 10.62
CA VAL A 23 -17.01 -20.46 11.31
C VAL A 23 -15.56 -20.95 11.37
N LEU A 24 -14.66 -20.11 10.86
CA LEU A 24 -13.22 -20.31 10.89
C LEU A 24 -12.58 -19.14 11.63
N PHE A 25 -11.45 -19.38 12.27
CA PHE A 25 -10.70 -18.40 13.04
C PHE A 25 -9.25 -18.34 12.57
N VAL A 26 -8.68 -17.14 12.60
CA VAL A 26 -7.26 -16.87 12.38
C VAL A 26 -6.74 -16.09 13.58
N ALA A 27 -5.64 -16.53 14.18
CA ALA A 27 -5.05 -15.89 15.35
C ALA A 27 -3.51 -15.99 15.35
N MET A 28 -2.85 -15.04 16.02
CA MET A 28 -1.38 -14.99 16.14
C MET A 28 -0.78 -16.18 16.91
N ASP A 29 -1.58 -16.83 17.77
CA ASP A 29 -1.26 -18.06 18.50
C ASP A 29 -1.82 -19.32 17.81
N GLY A 30 -2.28 -19.19 16.56
CA GLY A 30 -2.83 -20.26 15.75
C GLY A 30 -1.80 -21.22 15.17
N ASN A 31 -2.30 -22.24 14.46
CA ASN A 31 -1.49 -23.21 13.73
C ASN A 31 -2.21 -23.63 12.44
N ASP A 32 -1.51 -23.59 11.30
CA ASP A 32 -2.10 -23.91 10.00
C ASP A 32 -2.41 -25.40 9.77
N ALA A 33 -1.96 -26.27 10.68
CA ALA A 33 -2.32 -27.68 10.73
C ALA A 33 -3.64 -27.96 11.48
N TRP A 34 -4.19 -26.99 12.20
CA TRP A 34 -5.46 -27.13 12.92
C TRP A 34 -6.67 -27.00 11.99
N SER A 35 -7.87 -27.27 12.52
CA SER A 35 -9.12 -27.17 11.77
C SER A 35 -9.50 -25.72 11.48
N GLY A 36 -9.04 -24.79 12.32
CA GLY A 36 -9.45 -23.39 12.30
C GLY A 36 -10.84 -23.16 12.91
N GLN A 37 -11.54 -24.18 13.42
CA GLN A 37 -12.93 -24.04 13.88
C GLN A 37 -13.07 -23.65 15.36
N LEU A 38 -11.97 -23.61 16.11
CA LEU A 38 -11.95 -23.14 17.50
C LEU A 38 -11.42 -21.71 17.59
N GLU A 39 -12.03 -20.90 18.45
CA GLU A 39 -11.67 -19.50 18.69
C GLU A 39 -10.25 -19.34 19.27
N ALA A 40 -9.81 -20.30 20.07
CA ALA A 40 -8.52 -20.30 20.76
C ALA A 40 -7.92 -21.71 20.74
N PRO A 41 -6.58 -21.83 20.91
CA PRO A 41 -5.92 -23.13 21.05
C PRO A 41 -6.53 -23.97 22.17
N GLY A 42 -6.73 -25.26 21.89
CA GLY A 42 -7.29 -26.27 22.80
C GLY A 42 -6.64 -27.64 22.58
N ASP A 43 -7.39 -28.71 22.84
CA ASP A 43 -6.95 -30.12 22.78
C ASP A 43 -6.43 -30.57 21.40
N GLY A 44 -5.25 -30.09 21.01
CA GLY A 44 -4.62 -30.37 19.72
C GLY A 44 -5.25 -29.67 18.52
N ASP A 45 -6.16 -28.71 18.74
CA ASP A 45 -6.86 -27.95 17.70
C ASP A 45 -6.96 -26.46 18.07
N GLY A 46 -7.39 -25.60 17.15
CA GLY A 46 -7.37 -24.16 17.34
C GLY A 46 -7.62 -23.34 16.06
N PRO A 47 -7.37 -22.02 16.12
CA PRO A 47 -7.44 -21.13 14.95
C PRO A 47 -6.27 -21.39 13.98
N PHE A 48 -6.44 -21.04 12.71
CA PHE A 48 -5.31 -21.00 11.77
C PHE A 48 -4.31 -19.92 12.18
N ALA A 49 -3.03 -20.09 11.83
CA ALA A 49 -2.02 -19.05 12.03
C ALA A 49 -2.10 -17.98 10.93
N THR A 50 -2.49 -18.36 9.71
CA THR A 50 -2.39 -17.48 8.54
C THR A 50 -3.72 -17.27 7.81
N LEU A 51 -3.87 -16.06 7.25
CA LEU A 51 -4.98 -15.73 6.34
C LEU A 51 -4.97 -16.59 5.07
N ALA A 52 -3.78 -16.95 4.58
CA ALA A 52 -3.63 -17.80 3.40
C ALA A 52 -4.19 -19.21 3.65
N ARG A 53 -3.91 -19.80 4.81
CA ARG A 53 -4.48 -21.09 5.18
C ARG A 53 -6.00 -21.02 5.32
N ALA A 54 -6.54 -19.96 5.92
CA ALA A 54 -7.98 -19.75 6.03
C ALA A 54 -8.64 -19.63 4.65
N ALA A 55 -8.05 -18.86 3.73
CA ALA A 55 -8.54 -18.78 2.35
C ALA A 55 -8.54 -20.16 1.66
N ARG A 56 -7.49 -20.95 1.85
CA ARG A 56 -7.45 -22.34 1.35
C ARG A 56 -8.57 -23.19 1.93
N ALA A 57 -8.84 -23.08 3.24
CA ALA A 57 -9.92 -23.81 3.90
C ALA A 57 -11.32 -23.43 3.36
N VAL A 58 -11.53 -22.14 3.05
CA VAL A 58 -12.76 -21.68 2.37
C VAL A 58 -12.90 -22.36 1.01
N ALA A 59 -11.85 -22.36 0.18
CA ALA A 59 -11.88 -22.98 -1.14
C ALA A 59 -12.11 -24.50 -1.07
N GLU A 60 -11.44 -25.18 -0.13
CA GLU A 60 -11.63 -26.61 0.16
C GLU A 60 -13.10 -26.91 0.53
N ALA A 61 -13.70 -26.12 1.43
CA ALA A 61 -15.08 -26.29 1.85
C ALA A 61 -16.09 -26.08 0.71
N ARG A 62 -15.89 -25.05 -0.14
CA ARG A 62 -16.75 -24.79 -1.31
C ARG A 62 -16.66 -25.92 -2.34
N ALA A 63 -15.45 -26.44 -2.60
CA ALA A 63 -15.22 -27.54 -3.52
C ALA A 63 -15.83 -28.86 -3.03
N ALA A 64 -15.82 -29.10 -1.72
CA ALA A 64 -16.37 -30.30 -1.10
C ALA A 64 -17.91 -30.32 -1.00
N GLY A 65 -18.59 -29.23 -1.38
CA GLY A 65 -20.05 -29.11 -1.27
C GLY A 65 -20.55 -28.70 0.13
N ASP A 66 -19.79 -28.97 1.19
CA ASP A 66 -20.08 -28.52 2.58
C ASP A 66 -20.23 -27.00 2.66
N GLY A 67 -19.50 -26.26 1.83
CA GLY A 67 -19.61 -24.81 1.76
C GLY A 67 -20.71 -24.28 0.85
N GLN A 68 -21.43 -25.07 0.05
CA GLN A 68 -22.31 -24.51 -1.00
C GLN A 68 -23.64 -23.95 -0.46
N ASP A 69 -24.22 -24.62 0.55
CA ASP A 69 -25.55 -24.30 1.11
C ASP A 69 -25.48 -23.60 2.48
N ARG A 70 -24.32 -23.02 2.82
CA ARG A 70 -24.09 -22.28 4.08
C ARG A 70 -23.14 -21.11 3.87
N ALA A 71 -23.31 -20.07 4.69
CA ALA A 71 -22.33 -18.98 4.75
C ALA A 71 -21.00 -19.49 5.35
N ILE A 72 -19.87 -18.91 4.93
CA ILE A 72 -18.56 -19.16 5.54
C ILE A 72 -18.05 -17.85 6.13
N ARG A 73 -17.74 -17.84 7.44
CA ARG A 73 -17.22 -16.67 8.13
C ARG A 73 -15.85 -16.96 8.72
N VAL A 74 -14.86 -16.22 8.25
CA VAL A 74 -13.49 -16.21 8.76
C VAL A 74 -13.35 -15.03 9.71
N PHE A 75 -13.21 -15.29 11.00
CA PHE A 75 -12.90 -14.31 12.02
C PHE A 75 -11.39 -14.19 12.20
N VAL A 76 -10.88 -12.97 12.07
CA VAL A 76 -9.46 -12.66 12.26
C VAL A 76 -9.31 -11.98 13.61
N ARG A 77 -8.55 -12.60 14.50
CA ARG A 77 -8.26 -12.09 15.83
C ARG A 77 -7.24 -10.95 15.79
N GLY A 78 -7.21 -10.12 16.82
CA GLY A 78 -6.29 -8.99 16.97
C GLY A 78 -4.83 -9.41 16.86
N GLY A 79 -4.05 -8.60 16.16
CA GLY A 79 -2.66 -8.89 15.84
C GLY A 79 -2.24 -8.24 14.53
N CYS A 80 -0.94 -8.30 14.22
CA CYS A 80 -0.38 -7.83 12.95
C CYS A 80 0.03 -9.06 12.13
N TYR A 81 -0.71 -9.31 11.04
CA TYR A 81 -0.50 -10.41 10.11
C TYR A 81 0.36 -9.92 8.95
N ALA A 82 1.65 -10.22 9.01
CA ALA A 82 2.58 -9.92 7.94
C ALA A 82 2.29 -10.80 6.71
N LEU A 83 2.25 -10.17 5.53
CA LEU A 83 2.06 -10.84 4.25
C LEU A 83 3.33 -10.68 3.40
N ASP A 84 4.01 -11.80 3.15
CA ASP A 84 5.16 -11.84 2.23
C ASP A 84 4.72 -11.83 0.75
N ALA A 85 3.45 -12.13 0.49
CA ALA A 85 2.82 -12.12 -0.83
C ALA A 85 1.33 -11.72 -0.72
N PRO A 86 0.70 -11.25 -1.81
CA PRO A 86 -0.73 -10.92 -1.79
C PRO A 86 -1.60 -12.09 -1.32
N LEU A 87 -2.63 -11.80 -0.53
CA LEU A 87 -3.70 -12.76 -0.26
C LEU A 87 -4.57 -12.89 -1.53
N VAL A 88 -4.49 -14.04 -2.19
CA VAL A 88 -5.18 -14.28 -3.47
C VAL A 88 -6.54 -14.92 -3.23
N LEU A 89 -7.61 -14.17 -3.48
CA LEU A 89 -8.99 -14.68 -3.49
C LEU A 89 -9.46 -14.82 -4.94
N THR A 90 -9.93 -16.02 -5.28
CA THR A 90 -10.41 -16.41 -6.62
C THR A 90 -11.86 -16.86 -6.59
N ALA A 91 -12.43 -17.24 -7.74
CA ALA A 91 -13.77 -17.81 -7.85
C ALA A 91 -14.01 -19.03 -6.95
N ALA A 92 -12.96 -19.76 -6.56
CA ALA A 92 -13.06 -20.89 -5.63
C ALA A 92 -13.51 -20.48 -4.21
N HIS A 93 -13.40 -19.18 -3.87
CA HIS A 93 -13.77 -18.64 -2.56
C HIS A 93 -15.16 -18.00 -2.57
N SER A 94 -15.79 -17.90 -3.75
CA SER A 94 -17.08 -17.25 -3.92
C SER A 94 -18.18 -17.98 -3.16
N GLY A 95 -19.02 -17.21 -2.48
CA GLY A 95 -20.34 -17.65 -2.01
C GLY A 95 -21.45 -17.12 -2.92
N THR A 96 -22.70 -17.30 -2.50
CA THR A 96 -23.87 -16.64 -3.09
C THR A 96 -24.32 -15.47 -2.21
N ALA A 97 -25.38 -14.76 -2.63
CA ALA A 97 -25.99 -13.72 -1.79
C ALA A 97 -26.59 -14.31 -0.50
N GLU A 98 -27.12 -15.53 -0.57
CA GLU A 98 -27.72 -16.28 0.54
C GLU A 98 -26.65 -16.95 1.41
N HIS A 99 -25.50 -17.32 0.82
CA HIS A 99 -24.44 -18.08 1.45
C HIS A 99 -23.07 -17.41 1.26
N PRO A 100 -22.86 -16.18 1.74
CA PRO A 100 -21.66 -15.40 1.46
C PRO A 100 -20.41 -15.99 2.13
N THR A 101 -19.25 -15.64 1.59
CA THR A 101 -17.96 -15.77 2.29
C THR A 101 -17.62 -14.42 2.90
N THR A 102 -17.34 -14.36 4.21
CA THR A 102 -16.99 -13.12 4.91
C THR A 102 -15.68 -13.29 5.67
N PHE A 103 -14.72 -12.40 5.43
CA PHE A 103 -13.55 -12.20 6.29
C PHE A 103 -13.84 -10.97 7.15
N ALA A 104 -13.79 -11.11 8.47
CA ALA A 104 -14.10 -10.02 9.39
C ALA A 104 -13.19 -10.05 10.61
N ALA A 105 -12.98 -8.89 11.21
CA ALA A 105 -12.39 -8.82 12.54
C ALA A 105 -13.26 -9.60 13.55
N TYR A 106 -12.61 -10.20 14.54
CA TYR A 106 -13.29 -10.88 15.62
C TYR A 106 -13.80 -9.88 16.66
N ARG A 107 -15.13 -9.75 16.77
CA ARG A 107 -15.79 -8.79 17.69
C ARG A 107 -15.22 -7.37 17.51
N ASP A 108 -14.74 -6.76 18.59
CA ASP A 108 -14.17 -5.41 18.62
C ASP A 108 -12.63 -5.42 18.48
N GLU A 109 -12.02 -6.56 18.12
CA GLU A 109 -10.57 -6.64 17.88
C GLU A 109 -10.19 -5.94 16.56
N HIS A 110 -8.94 -5.47 16.46
CA HIS A 110 -8.43 -4.73 15.30
C HIS A 110 -7.24 -5.46 14.67
N PRO A 111 -7.46 -6.49 13.84
CA PRO A 111 -6.40 -7.12 13.09
C PRO A 111 -5.82 -6.16 12.05
N GLU A 112 -4.50 -6.05 12.00
CA GLU A 112 -3.76 -5.35 10.96
C GLU A 112 -3.22 -6.37 9.95
N ILE A 113 -3.48 -6.14 8.67
CA ILE A 113 -2.88 -6.92 7.58
C ILE A 113 -1.77 -6.07 6.99
N SER A 114 -0.51 -6.49 7.20
CA SER A 114 0.66 -5.68 6.87
C SER A 114 1.44 -6.29 5.71
N GLY A 115 1.60 -5.54 4.62
CA GLY A 115 2.59 -5.84 3.57
C GLY A 115 3.97 -5.22 3.85
N GLY A 116 4.17 -4.67 5.04
CA GLY A 116 5.42 -4.04 5.47
C GLY A 116 6.45 -5.06 5.92
N ARG A 117 7.70 -4.60 6.06
CA ARG A 117 8.80 -5.37 6.64
C ARG A 117 9.22 -4.72 7.94
N ALA A 118 9.31 -5.51 9.02
CA ALA A 118 9.83 -5.03 10.29
C ALA A 118 11.33 -4.72 10.14
N ILE A 119 11.72 -3.48 10.42
CA ILE A 119 13.13 -3.10 10.52
C ILE A 119 13.58 -3.26 11.97
N THR A 120 14.61 -4.07 12.19
CA THR A 120 15.19 -4.34 13.51
C THR A 120 16.68 -3.99 13.51
N GLY A 121 17.36 -4.15 14.66
CA GLY A 121 18.80 -3.84 14.77
C GLY A 121 19.09 -2.34 14.76
N TRP A 122 18.21 -1.55 15.40
CA TRP A 122 18.40 -0.10 15.52
C TRP A 122 19.49 0.22 16.53
N GLU A 123 20.40 1.11 16.14
CA GLU A 123 21.49 1.63 16.96
C GLU A 123 21.43 3.16 17.04
N GLN A 124 21.90 3.71 18.15
CA GLN A 124 22.04 5.15 18.30
C GLN A 124 23.24 5.66 17.50
N GLY A 125 23.08 6.79 16.84
CA GLY A 125 24.14 7.44 16.08
C GLY A 125 23.94 8.94 15.97
N GLU A 126 24.75 9.56 15.11
CA GLU A 126 24.71 10.98 14.81
C GLU A 126 24.67 11.20 13.30
N LEU A 127 23.77 12.08 12.84
CA LEU A 127 23.71 12.52 11.45
C LEU A 127 23.42 14.02 11.42
N ASN A 128 24.20 14.77 10.65
CA ASN A 128 24.09 16.24 10.52
C ASN A 128 24.15 16.99 11.87
N GLY A 129 24.87 16.46 12.88
CA GLY A 129 24.92 17.04 14.22
C GLY A 129 23.68 16.74 15.09
N HIS A 130 22.79 15.85 14.65
CA HIS A 130 21.61 15.41 15.37
C HIS A 130 21.73 13.95 15.80
N ALA A 131 21.27 13.63 17.00
CA ALA A 131 21.12 12.25 17.44
C ALA A 131 20.05 11.55 16.61
N VAL A 132 20.36 10.36 16.09
CA VAL A 132 19.47 9.56 15.25
C VAL A 132 19.46 8.10 15.68
N TRP A 133 18.43 7.38 15.28
CA TRP A 133 18.44 5.92 15.24
C TRP A 133 18.74 5.47 13.81
N ALA A 134 19.68 4.54 13.66
CA ALA A 134 20.07 3.99 12.38
C ALA A 134 19.98 2.47 12.40
N ALA A 135 19.58 1.88 11.28
CA ALA A 135 19.61 0.44 11.06
C ALA A 135 20.25 0.16 9.70
N ALA A 136 21.19 -0.78 9.65
CA ALA A 136 21.82 -1.19 8.40
C ALA A 136 20.84 -2.07 7.60
N LEU A 137 20.66 -1.75 6.31
CA LEU A 137 19.79 -2.51 5.40
C LEU A 137 20.58 -2.97 4.17
N PRO A 138 21.44 -4.02 4.28
CA PRO A 138 22.30 -4.45 3.18
C PRO A 138 21.54 -4.84 1.92
N GLU A 139 20.38 -5.48 2.05
CA GLU A 139 19.54 -5.85 0.89
C GLU A 139 18.98 -4.63 0.16
N VAL A 140 18.67 -3.56 0.87
CA VAL A 140 18.22 -2.29 0.27
C VAL A 140 19.39 -1.62 -0.44
N GLN A 141 20.56 -1.58 0.19
CA GLN A 141 21.78 -1.05 -0.40
C GLN A 141 22.20 -1.83 -1.67
N ALA A 142 21.98 -3.15 -1.69
CA ALA A 142 22.22 -4.00 -2.84
C ALA A 142 21.13 -3.89 -3.94
N GLY A 143 20.09 -3.09 -3.73
CA GLY A 143 18.98 -2.91 -4.67
C GLY A 143 17.99 -4.07 -4.72
N GLY A 144 18.02 -4.98 -3.74
CA GLY A 144 17.10 -6.12 -3.65
C GLY A 144 15.65 -5.68 -3.39
N TRP A 145 15.46 -4.60 -2.64
CA TRP A 145 14.16 -3.95 -2.44
C TRP A 145 14.33 -2.48 -2.06
N ASN A 146 13.26 -1.69 -2.17
CA ASN A 146 13.23 -0.28 -1.76
C ASN A 146 11.91 0.06 -1.08
N PHE A 147 11.88 1.18 -0.37
CA PHE A 147 10.69 1.69 0.30
C PHE A 147 10.70 3.22 0.27
N ARG A 148 9.51 3.83 0.41
CA ARG A 148 9.34 5.29 0.47
C ARG A 148 8.56 5.77 1.68
N GLN A 149 8.25 4.84 2.58
CA GLN A 149 7.48 5.11 3.78
C GLN A 149 8.06 4.28 4.92
N LEU A 150 8.09 4.91 6.10
CA LEU A 150 8.51 4.31 7.35
C LEU A 150 7.41 4.60 8.37
N TRP A 151 7.09 3.61 9.19
CA TRP A 151 6.15 3.74 10.30
C TRP A 151 6.82 3.31 11.59
N VAL A 152 6.54 4.02 12.66
CA VAL A 152 7.00 3.72 14.02
C VAL A 152 5.78 3.75 14.93
N ASN A 153 5.47 2.62 15.58
CA ASN A 153 4.34 2.48 16.49
C ASN A 153 2.98 2.93 15.89
N GLY A 154 2.73 2.54 14.63
CA GLY A 154 1.49 2.89 13.91
C GLY A 154 1.49 4.29 13.30
N GLU A 155 2.49 5.12 13.56
CA GLU A 155 2.57 6.48 13.04
C GLU A 155 3.57 6.58 11.88
N ARG A 156 3.15 7.23 10.79
CA ARG A 156 4.03 7.47 9.64
C ARG A 156 5.15 8.46 10.02
N ARG A 157 6.36 8.23 9.52
CA ARG A 157 7.48 9.19 9.58
C ARG A 157 7.60 9.93 8.26
N GLU A 158 7.99 11.20 8.33
CA GLU A 158 8.20 12.03 7.14
C GLU A 158 9.49 11.63 6.42
N ARG A 159 9.47 11.69 5.09
CA ARG A 159 10.68 11.56 4.29
C ARG A 159 11.36 12.93 4.25
N PRO A 160 12.67 13.03 4.57
CA PRO A 160 13.37 14.31 4.60
C PRO A 160 13.24 15.11 3.30
N ARG A 161 12.92 16.40 3.41
CA ARG A 161 12.61 17.27 2.25
C ARG A 161 13.11 18.71 2.37
N PHE A 162 13.25 19.35 1.21
CA PHE A 162 13.50 20.79 1.01
C PHE A 162 12.53 21.43 0.00
N PRO A 163 12.01 22.65 0.21
CA PRO A 163 12.03 23.33 1.51
C PRO A 163 11.20 22.51 2.50
N LYS A 164 11.44 22.74 3.80
CA LYS A 164 10.70 22.06 4.87
C LYS A 164 9.19 22.28 4.75
N GLU A 165 8.81 23.49 4.37
CA GLU A 165 7.43 23.90 4.15
C GLU A 165 7.33 24.64 2.81
N GLY A 166 6.17 24.51 2.15
CA GLY A 166 5.92 25.16 0.87
C GLY A 166 6.65 24.50 -0.30
N PHE A 167 7.08 25.32 -1.26
CA PHE A 167 7.61 24.89 -2.55
C PHE A 167 8.70 25.84 -3.04
N TYR A 168 9.60 25.32 -3.86
CA TYR A 168 10.36 26.10 -4.82
C TYR A 168 9.59 26.20 -6.14
N TRP A 169 10.06 27.08 -7.02
CA TRP A 169 9.65 27.14 -8.42
C TRP A 169 10.86 26.90 -9.30
N PHE A 170 10.70 26.15 -10.39
CA PHE A 170 11.76 26.11 -11.39
C PHE A 170 11.95 27.52 -11.98
N THR A 171 13.20 27.87 -12.28
CA THR A 171 13.58 29.18 -12.81
C THR A 171 13.56 29.22 -14.34
N GLY A 172 13.47 28.05 -14.97
CA GLY A 172 13.39 27.91 -16.42
C GLY A 172 13.32 26.44 -16.86
N PHE A 173 13.05 26.24 -18.14
CA PHE A 173 13.11 24.92 -18.76
C PHE A 173 14.54 24.59 -19.21
N GLY A 174 14.87 23.30 -19.28
CA GLY A 174 16.11 22.80 -19.85
C GLY A 174 15.90 22.30 -21.27
N ASP A 175 15.57 21.01 -21.40
CA ASP A 175 15.36 20.30 -22.68
C ASP A 175 13.91 20.38 -23.17
N GLN A 176 13.05 21.11 -22.46
CA GLN A 176 11.68 21.38 -22.85
C GLN A 176 11.58 22.79 -23.43
N PRO A 177 11.37 22.95 -24.75
CA PRO A 177 11.09 24.26 -25.33
C PRO A 177 9.89 24.94 -24.65
N ALA A 178 9.91 26.27 -24.56
CA ALA A 178 8.84 27.03 -23.92
C ALA A 178 7.48 26.89 -24.64
N ASP A 179 7.49 26.57 -25.92
CA ASP A 179 6.34 26.31 -26.79
C ASP A 179 6.04 24.82 -26.97
N ALA A 180 6.77 23.93 -26.27
CA ALA A 180 6.54 22.49 -26.35
C ALA A 180 5.08 22.14 -26.00
N PRO A 181 4.46 21.17 -26.71
CA PRO A 181 3.16 20.63 -26.35
C PRO A 181 3.11 20.17 -24.90
N TRP A 182 1.95 20.31 -24.26
CA TRP A 182 1.79 20.01 -22.84
C TRP A 182 2.11 18.55 -22.48
N ASN A 183 1.93 17.63 -23.45
CA ASN A 183 2.18 16.21 -23.33
C ASN A 183 3.63 15.80 -23.66
N GLU A 184 4.52 16.77 -23.88
CA GLU A 184 5.94 16.52 -24.12
C GLU A 184 6.75 16.85 -22.86
N GLY A 185 7.05 15.78 -22.12
CA GLY A 185 7.94 15.80 -20.97
C GLY A 185 9.41 16.00 -21.33
N GLY A 186 10.25 16.08 -20.30
CA GLY A 186 11.68 16.35 -20.45
C GLY A 186 12.45 15.92 -19.21
N ARG A 187 13.78 15.91 -19.33
CA ARG A 187 14.69 15.47 -18.28
C ARG A 187 15.40 16.63 -17.61
N GLN A 188 15.23 17.86 -18.08
CA GLN A 188 16.01 18.99 -17.59
C GLN A 188 15.17 20.19 -17.24
N MET A 189 15.44 20.77 -16.08
CA MET A 189 14.86 22.02 -15.61
C MET A 189 15.94 22.86 -14.95
N LYS A 190 15.73 24.19 -14.90
CA LYS A 190 16.57 25.07 -14.10
C LYS A 190 15.99 25.24 -12.71
N VAL A 191 16.80 25.02 -11.68
CA VAL A 191 16.41 25.14 -10.27
C VAL A 191 16.83 26.50 -9.70
N VAL A 192 16.23 26.86 -8.56
CA VAL A 192 16.69 28.01 -7.79
C VAL A 192 18.11 27.70 -7.28
N PRO A 193 19.07 28.64 -7.34
CA PRO A 193 20.38 28.45 -6.75
C PRO A 193 20.29 28.00 -5.28
N GLY A 194 20.97 26.90 -4.94
CA GLY A 194 20.96 26.33 -3.59
C GLY A 194 19.74 25.46 -3.25
N ALA A 195 18.75 25.32 -4.14
CA ALA A 195 17.62 24.39 -3.92
C ALA A 195 18.01 22.92 -4.10
N VAL A 196 19.09 22.65 -4.84
CA VAL A 196 19.72 21.34 -5.02
C VAL A 196 21.21 21.49 -4.77
N ASP A 197 21.80 20.59 -3.98
CA ASP A 197 23.23 20.53 -3.74
C ASP A 197 23.81 19.29 -4.45
N PRO A 198 24.78 19.46 -5.37
CA PRO A 198 25.41 18.33 -6.05
C PRO A 198 26.28 17.47 -5.10
N GLY A 199 26.60 17.98 -3.91
CA GLY A 199 27.35 17.29 -2.86
C GLY A 199 26.51 16.41 -1.93
N TRP A 200 25.17 16.36 -2.09
CA TRP A 200 24.34 15.46 -1.30
C TRP A 200 24.70 13.98 -1.53
N ARG A 201 24.65 13.20 -0.46
CA ARG A 201 24.88 11.76 -0.57
C ARG A 201 23.78 11.11 -1.41
N ASN A 202 24.17 10.10 -2.18
CA ASN A 202 23.26 9.30 -2.99
C ASN A 202 22.33 10.17 -3.85
N LEU A 203 22.86 11.19 -4.53
CA LEU A 203 22.08 12.12 -5.35
C LEU A 203 21.07 11.43 -6.31
N PRO A 204 21.39 10.27 -6.94
CA PRO A 204 20.42 9.51 -7.73
C PRO A 204 19.17 9.00 -6.99
N ASP A 205 19.21 8.92 -5.65
CA ASP A 205 18.07 8.57 -4.81
C ASP A 205 17.26 9.81 -4.35
N VAL A 206 17.82 11.01 -4.50
CA VAL A 206 17.14 12.28 -4.22
C VAL A 206 16.16 12.57 -5.34
N GLU A 207 14.93 12.92 -5.00
CA GLU A 207 13.86 13.13 -5.97
C GLU A 207 13.33 14.56 -5.92
N ILE A 208 13.18 15.20 -7.09
CA ILE A 208 12.32 16.37 -7.22
C ILE A 208 10.88 15.88 -7.45
N VAL A 209 9.97 16.32 -6.57
CA VAL A 209 8.52 16.14 -6.72
C VAL A 209 7.95 17.42 -7.31
N ALA A 210 7.76 17.42 -8.64
CA ALA A 210 7.29 18.56 -9.39
C ALA A 210 5.78 18.47 -9.66
N PHE A 211 5.05 19.54 -9.38
CA PHE A 211 3.61 19.61 -9.56
C PHE A 211 3.30 20.24 -10.91
N THR A 212 2.63 19.50 -11.77
CA THR A 212 2.16 20.03 -13.04
C THR A 212 0.73 19.57 -13.30
N ARG A 213 -0.14 20.53 -13.63
CA ARG A 213 -1.55 20.26 -13.90
C ARG A 213 -2.22 19.53 -12.73
N TRP A 214 -2.77 18.34 -12.97
CA TRP A 214 -3.46 17.50 -11.99
C TRP A 214 -2.59 16.32 -11.50
N ILE A 215 -1.27 16.35 -11.75
CA ILE A 215 -0.34 15.30 -11.33
C ILE A 215 0.89 15.87 -10.60
N ASP A 216 1.57 15.00 -9.87
CA ASP A 216 2.95 15.17 -9.47
C ASP A 216 3.87 14.21 -10.26
N CYS A 217 5.01 14.73 -10.68
CA CYS A 217 6.09 13.96 -11.27
C CYS A 217 7.21 13.80 -10.23
N ARG A 218 7.55 12.56 -9.89
CA ARG A 218 8.68 12.24 -8.99
C ARG A 218 9.89 11.86 -9.82
N LEU A 219 10.90 12.72 -9.81
CA LEU A 219 12.01 12.75 -10.75
C LEU A 219 13.34 12.62 -9.98
N PRO A 220 13.96 11.42 -9.95
CA PRO A 220 15.26 11.25 -9.32
C PRO A 220 16.35 12.04 -10.05
N ILE A 221 17.26 12.65 -9.28
CA ILE A 221 18.28 13.57 -9.79
C ILE A 221 19.49 12.78 -10.27
N GLU A 222 19.78 12.85 -11.57
CA GLU A 222 20.99 12.24 -12.13
C GLU A 222 22.23 13.08 -11.84
N ARG A 223 22.13 14.40 -12.08
CA ARG A 223 23.21 15.37 -11.86
C ARG A 223 22.71 16.81 -11.88
N LEU A 224 23.54 17.72 -11.40
CA LEU A 224 23.34 19.18 -11.48
C LEU A 224 24.56 19.83 -12.12
N GLU A 225 24.35 20.66 -13.15
CA GLU A 225 25.37 21.44 -13.83
C GLU A 225 25.01 22.93 -13.77
N GLY A 226 25.65 23.68 -12.88
CA GLY A 226 25.22 25.05 -12.57
C GLY A 226 23.83 25.04 -11.93
N ASP A 227 22.85 25.69 -12.55
CA ASP A 227 21.44 25.66 -12.14
C ASP A 227 20.61 24.62 -12.91
N LEU A 228 21.20 23.88 -13.86
CA LEU A 228 20.50 22.92 -14.70
C LEU A 228 20.51 21.53 -14.04
N VAL A 229 19.36 21.10 -13.52
CA VAL A 229 19.19 19.73 -13.00
C VAL A 229 18.83 18.80 -14.15
N THR A 230 19.46 17.62 -14.19
CA THR A 230 19.10 16.53 -15.10
C THR A 230 18.53 15.37 -14.30
N PHE A 231 17.39 14.82 -14.74
CA PHE A 231 16.70 13.70 -14.13
C PHE A 231 17.04 12.37 -14.81
N THR A 232 16.98 11.28 -14.03
CA THR A 232 17.23 9.91 -14.52
C THR A 232 16.17 9.41 -15.51
N LYS A 233 15.00 10.05 -15.52
CA LYS A 233 13.88 9.76 -16.43
C LYS A 233 13.14 11.05 -16.81
N PRO A 234 12.49 11.10 -17.99
CA PRO A 234 11.69 12.26 -18.36
C PRO A 234 10.46 12.37 -17.47
N SER A 235 9.97 13.60 -17.29
CA SER A 235 8.60 13.83 -16.84
C SER A 235 7.59 13.29 -17.87
N VAL A 236 6.36 13.03 -17.43
CA VAL A 236 5.29 12.61 -18.35
C VAL A 236 4.78 13.81 -19.16
N PHE A 237 4.62 14.96 -18.49
CA PHE A 237 4.15 16.21 -19.09
C PHE A 237 5.19 17.31 -18.99
N LYS A 238 4.99 18.36 -19.78
CA LYS A 238 5.74 19.61 -19.64
C LYS A 238 5.62 20.14 -18.22
N LEU A 239 6.75 20.42 -17.57
CA LEU A 239 6.80 20.84 -16.16
C LEU A 239 6.42 22.31 -16.01
N GLU A 240 5.14 22.59 -16.20
CA GLU A 240 4.54 23.92 -16.20
C GLU A 240 3.47 24.07 -15.10
N ASP A 241 3.43 25.22 -14.44
CA ASP A 241 2.33 25.62 -13.57
C ASP A 241 1.26 26.33 -14.41
N THR A 242 0.16 25.63 -14.70
CA THR A 242 -0.91 26.16 -15.55
C THR A 242 -1.74 27.26 -14.88
N LYS A 243 -1.65 27.42 -13.56
CA LYS A 243 -2.40 28.45 -12.84
C LYS A 243 -1.65 29.77 -12.83
N GLN A 244 -0.34 29.73 -12.59
CA GLN A 244 0.50 30.93 -12.53
C GLN A 244 1.08 31.31 -13.89
N GLY A 245 1.20 30.34 -14.80
CA GLY A 245 2.01 30.46 -16.01
C GLY A 245 3.50 30.27 -15.69
N GLY A 246 4.22 29.62 -16.60
CA GLY A 246 5.66 29.37 -16.45
C GLY A 246 6.00 28.04 -15.76
N PRO A 247 7.28 27.84 -15.39
CA PRO A 247 7.76 26.56 -14.88
C PRO A 247 7.06 26.09 -13.59
N ALA A 248 6.96 24.78 -13.42
CA ALA A 248 6.28 24.13 -12.31
C ALA A 248 6.91 24.46 -10.94
N ARG A 249 6.08 24.37 -9.89
CA ARG A 249 6.52 24.35 -8.50
C ARG A 249 6.94 22.94 -8.09
N TYR A 250 7.85 22.83 -7.14
CA TYR A 250 8.37 21.54 -6.67
C TYR A 250 8.87 21.58 -5.23
N TRP A 251 9.13 20.41 -4.67
CA TRP A 251 10.06 20.23 -3.55
C TRP A 251 11.04 19.10 -3.87
N VAL A 252 12.11 19.02 -3.09
CA VAL A 252 13.10 17.95 -3.12
C VAL A 252 12.85 17.02 -1.93
N GLU A 253 12.88 15.71 -2.13
CA GLU A 253 12.64 14.70 -1.10
C GLU A 253 13.76 13.64 -1.12
N ASN A 254 13.91 12.90 -0.02
CA ASN A 254 14.96 11.91 0.23
C ASN A 254 16.36 12.50 0.48
N VAL A 255 16.42 13.72 0.99
CA VAL A 255 17.70 14.39 1.25
C VAL A 255 18.16 14.03 2.66
N ALA A 256 19.16 13.17 2.81
CA ALA A 256 19.65 12.74 4.13
C ALA A 256 20.15 13.93 4.96
N GLU A 257 20.76 14.92 4.30
CA GLU A 257 21.21 16.19 4.85
C GLU A 257 20.05 17.07 5.36
N ALA A 258 18.81 16.77 4.96
CA ALA A 258 17.60 17.40 5.47
C ALA A 258 17.01 16.65 6.68
N LEU A 259 17.63 15.60 7.21
CA LEU A 259 17.14 14.95 8.43
C LEU A 259 17.66 15.72 9.65
N ASP A 260 16.79 16.53 10.26
CA ASP A 260 17.13 17.46 11.36
C ASP A 260 16.11 17.46 12.53
N ARG A 261 14.95 16.81 12.37
CA ARG A 261 13.89 16.72 13.38
C ARG A 261 13.21 15.36 13.37
N PRO A 262 12.64 14.91 14.51
CA PRO A 262 11.94 13.63 14.64
C PRO A 262 10.69 13.51 13.77
#